data_AF-A0A2N9MKQ1-F1
#
_entry.id   AF-A0A2N9MKQ1-F1
#
_cell.length_a   1.000
_cell.length_b   1.000
_cell.length_c   1.000
_cell.angle_alpha   90.00
_cell.angle_beta   90.00
_cell.angle_gamma   90.00
#
_symmetry.space_group_name_H-M   'P 1'
#
loop_
_entity.id
_entity.type
_entity.pdbx_description
1 polymer ?
#
loop_
_entity_poly.entity_id
_entity_poly.type
_entity_poly.pdbx_seq_one_letter_code
_entity_poly.pdbx_strand_id
1 'polypeptide(L)'
;MSGLLMGSFAPLIQNAMVGDLGLGPYSVSAIFGAAVFFSTFAFNLFFVNLAVEGEPVDIGDFVRAKPKVHLLGFGGGALWTLGATAAMVAAAAPPAAHLDVSLGYVLNQGFAVIAALWGVLAWRELHGSDLKVKLMAVVMLILFIGGIVLISLAPLYVRRG
;
A
#
# COMPACT_ATOMS: atom_id res chain seq x y z
N MET A 1 4.27 -2.70 17.53
CA MET A 1 5.52 -2.66 16.74
C MET A 1 5.28 -2.27 15.29
N SER A 2 4.30 -2.84 14.58
CA SER A 2 3.97 -2.48 13.18
C SER A 2 3.67 -0.99 12.97
N GLY A 3 2.95 -0.33 13.90
CA GLY A 3 2.67 1.10 13.80
C GLY A 3 3.89 2.02 13.85
N LEU A 4 4.95 1.64 14.60
CA LEU A 4 6.20 2.41 14.63
C LEU A 4 6.95 2.30 13.30
N LEU A 5 6.99 1.10 12.72
CA LEU A 5 7.61 0.87 11.41
C LEU A 5 6.83 1.56 10.27
N MET A 6 5.51 1.50 10.30
CA MET A 6 4.66 2.19 9.31
C MET A 6 4.76 3.72 9.47
N GLY A 7 4.80 4.22 10.70
CA GLY A 7 4.91 5.65 10.99
C GLY A 7 6.29 6.24 10.67
N SER A 8 7.37 5.45 10.78
CA SER A 8 8.72 5.91 10.48
C SER A 8 9.06 5.91 8.98
N PHE A 9 8.33 5.15 8.17
CA PHE A 9 8.60 5.01 6.74
C PHE A 9 8.62 6.35 5.99
N ALA A 10 7.55 7.13 6.07
CA ALA A 10 7.45 8.41 5.35
C ALA A 10 8.55 9.41 5.78
N PRO A 11 8.81 9.62 7.08
CA PRO A 11 9.94 10.45 7.53
C PRO A 11 11.30 9.97 7.01
N LEU A 12 11.56 8.66 7.01
CA LEU A 12 12.83 8.11 6.52
C LEU A 12 13.04 8.36 5.04
N ILE A 13 11.99 8.17 4.24
CA ILE A 13 12.03 8.43 2.80
C ILE A 13 12.20 9.93 2.52
N GLN A 14 11.46 10.79 3.21
CA GLN A 14 11.62 12.24 3.07
C GLN A 14 13.03 12.68 3.44
N ASN A 15 13.58 12.22 4.56
CA ASN A 15 14.95 12.55 4.97
C ASN A 15 16.00 12.08 3.95
N ALA A 16 15.79 10.96 3.26
CA ALA A 16 16.69 10.50 2.20
C ALA A 16 16.67 11.39 0.94
N MET A 17 15.62 12.19 0.75
CA MET A 17 15.44 13.08 -0.40
C MET A 17 15.87 14.53 -0.12
N VAL A 18 16.14 14.92 1.14
CA VAL A 18 16.53 16.28 1.51
C VAL A 18 18.04 16.51 1.36
N GLY A 19 18.42 17.69 0.88
CA GLY A 19 19.81 18.18 0.81
C GLY A 19 20.38 18.22 -0.61
N ASP A 20 21.56 18.84 -0.77
CA ASP A 20 22.20 19.03 -2.09
C ASP A 20 22.63 17.70 -2.76
N LEU A 21 22.81 16.66 -1.94
CA LEU A 21 23.08 15.28 -2.38
C LEU A 21 21.87 14.35 -2.12
N GLY A 22 20.69 14.92 -1.88
CA GLY A 22 19.46 14.18 -1.65
C GLY A 22 19.14 13.27 -2.84
N LEU A 23 18.66 12.06 -2.55
CA LEU A 23 18.33 11.11 -3.60
C LEU A 23 17.07 11.55 -4.34
N GLY A 24 17.13 11.61 -5.67
CA GLY A 24 15.92 11.78 -6.48
C GLY A 24 14.93 10.62 -6.31
N PRO A 25 13.65 10.81 -6.63
CA PRO A 25 12.60 9.82 -6.38
C PRO A 25 12.88 8.47 -7.03
N TYR A 26 13.47 8.46 -8.24
CA TYR A 26 13.88 7.22 -8.91
C TYR A 26 15.03 6.49 -8.22
N SER A 27 16.00 7.24 -7.69
CA SER A 27 17.15 6.69 -6.97
C SER A 27 16.71 6.08 -5.63
N VAL A 28 15.85 6.77 -4.88
CA VAL A 28 15.24 6.22 -3.65
C VAL A 28 14.45 4.96 -3.97
N SER A 29 13.59 4.98 -4.99
CA SER A 29 12.80 3.82 -5.40
C SER A 29 13.68 2.62 -5.78
N ALA A 30 14.80 2.84 -6.47
CA ALA A 30 15.73 1.77 -6.83
C ALA A 30 16.41 1.16 -5.59
N ILE A 31 16.93 1.99 -4.68
CA ILE A 31 17.57 1.53 -3.44
C ILE A 31 16.56 0.80 -2.56
N PHE A 32 15.37 1.36 -2.40
CA PHE A 32 14.29 0.74 -1.63
C PHE A 32 13.86 -0.60 -2.24
N GLY A 33 13.72 -0.67 -3.57
CA GLY A 33 13.42 -1.91 -4.29
C GLY A 33 14.49 -2.98 -4.07
N ALA A 34 15.78 -2.61 -4.11
CA ALA A 34 16.88 -3.52 -3.79
C ALA A 34 16.82 -4.01 -2.33
N ALA A 35 16.56 -3.11 -1.37
CA ALA A 35 16.40 -3.48 0.03
C ALA A 35 15.23 -4.45 0.24
N VAL A 36 14.08 -4.22 -0.40
CA VAL A 36 12.93 -5.15 -0.40
C VAL A 36 13.33 -6.49 -1.01
N PHE A 37 14.03 -6.51 -2.14
CA PHE A 37 14.49 -7.75 -2.78
C PHE A 37 15.39 -8.57 -1.84
N PHE A 38 16.43 -7.98 -1.26
CA PHE A 38 17.34 -8.69 -0.37
C PHE A 38 16.67 -9.12 0.95
N SER A 39 15.85 -8.25 1.53
CA SER A 39 15.09 -8.60 2.74
C SER A 39 14.07 -9.71 2.50
N THR A 40 13.52 -9.82 1.28
CA THR A 40 12.60 -10.92 0.92
C THR A 40 13.28 -12.28 1.07
N PHE A 41 14.55 -12.44 0.69
CA PHE A 41 15.25 -13.72 0.92
C PHE A 41 15.45 -14.01 2.41
N ALA A 42 15.81 -13.00 3.19
CA ALA A 42 16.01 -13.17 4.63
C ALA A 42 14.70 -13.54 5.34
N PHE A 43 13.61 -12.81 5.07
CA PHE A 43 12.32 -13.03 5.69
C PHE A 43 11.63 -14.29 5.17
N ASN A 44 11.66 -14.56 3.86
CA ASN A 44 11.06 -15.78 3.33
C ASN A 44 11.76 -17.02 3.91
N LEU A 45 13.09 -17.05 3.96
CA LEU A 45 13.80 -18.18 4.56
C LEU A 45 13.45 -18.35 6.05
N PHE A 46 13.26 -17.26 6.77
CA PHE A 46 12.83 -17.32 8.18
C PHE A 46 11.40 -17.86 8.31
N PHE A 47 10.43 -17.33 7.57
CA PHE A 47 9.01 -17.66 7.73
C PHE A 47 8.59 -19.00 7.14
N VAL A 48 9.32 -19.55 6.16
CA VAL A 48 9.07 -20.92 5.69
C VAL A 48 9.49 -21.96 6.74
N ASN A 49 10.54 -21.66 7.52
CA ASN A 49 11.02 -22.51 8.61
C ASN A 49 10.25 -22.32 9.93
N LEU A 50 9.84 -21.08 10.22
CA LEU A 50 9.01 -20.74 11.37
C LEU A 50 7.62 -20.30 10.88
N ALA A 51 6.80 -21.28 10.50
CA ALA A 51 5.44 -21.03 10.07
C ALA A 51 4.65 -20.33 11.20
N VAL A 52 4.11 -19.15 10.90
CA VAL A 52 3.25 -18.40 11.85
C VAL A 52 1.90 -19.11 12.01
N GLU A 53 1.43 -19.76 10.94
CA GLU A 53 0.21 -20.54 10.90
C GLU A 53 0.36 -21.65 9.85
N GLY A 54 -0.09 -22.87 10.17
CA GLY A 54 0.02 -24.04 9.29
C GLY A 54 1.33 -24.83 9.44
N GLU A 55 1.53 -25.80 8.53
CA GLU A 55 2.73 -26.64 8.49
C GLU A 55 3.90 -25.88 7.84
N PRO A 56 5.14 -26.04 8.34
CA PRO A 56 6.34 -25.54 7.67
C PRO A 56 6.42 -26.06 6.24
N VAL A 57 6.81 -25.19 5.32
CA VAL A 57 6.97 -25.50 3.90
C VAL A 57 8.43 -25.37 3.51
N ASP A 58 8.88 -26.15 2.53
CA ASP A 58 10.27 -26.08 2.08
C ASP A 58 10.44 -24.93 1.08
N ILE A 59 11.61 -24.28 1.06
CA ILE A 59 11.89 -23.23 0.09
C ILE A 59 11.90 -23.75 -1.36
N GLY A 60 12.16 -25.05 -1.55
CA GLY A 60 12.04 -25.75 -2.81
C GLY A 60 10.61 -25.77 -3.35
N ASP A 61 9.59 -25.70 -2.49
CA ASP A 61 8.19 -25.64 -2.93
C ASP A 61 7.87 -24.29 -3.57
N PHE A 62 8.51 -23.21 -3.09
CA PHE A 62 8.43 -21.89 -3.75
C PHE A 62 9.01 -21.94 -5.16
N VAL A 63 10.20 -22.55 -5.34
CA VAL A 63 10.88 -22.62 -6.65
C VAL A 63 10.15 -23.57 -7.63
N ARG A 64 9.52 -24.62 -7.10
CA ARG A 64 8.74 -25.59 -7.89
C ARG A 64 7.31 -25.15 -8.16
N ALA A 65 6.90 -23.99 -7.66
CA ALA A 65 5.56 -23.47 -7.89
C ALA A 65 5.28 -23.32 -9.39
N LYS A 66 4.00 -23.40 -9.76
CA LYS A 66 3.59 -23.29 -11.17
C LYS A 66 4.07 -21.95 -11.73
N PRO A 67 4.59 -21.88 -12.97
CA PRO A 67 5.07 -20.62 -13.57
C PRO A 67 4.05 -19.48 -13.53
N LYS A 68 2.76 -19.80 -13.64
CA LYS A 68 1.66 -18.83 -13.49
C LYS A 68 1.67 -18.10 -12.14
N VAL A 69 2.03 -18.78 -11.05
CA VAL A 69 2.11 -18.19 -9.71
C VAL A 69 3.24 -17.16 -9.67
N HIS A 70 4.41 -17.51 -10.21
CA HIS A 70 5.53 -16.55 -10.33
C HIS A 70 5.15 -15.35 -11.19
N LEU A 71 4.48 -15.55 -12.33
CA LEU A 71 4.04 -14.45 -13.19
C LEU A 71 3.06 -13.51 -12.49
N LEU A 72 2.12 -14.04 -11.71
CA LEU A 72 1.22 -13.23 -10.89
C LEU A 72 1.99 -12.45 -9.81
N GLY A 73 2.98 -13.08 -9.17
CA GLY A 73 3.88 -12.43 -8.21
C GLY A 73 4.68 -11.29 -8.83
N PHE A 74 5.31 -11.52 -9.99
CA PHE A 74 6.01 -10.48 -10.74
C PHE A 74 5.08 -9.36 -11.19
N GLY A 75 3.88 -9.68 -11.67
CA GLY A 75 2.88 -8.69 -12.07
C GLY A 75 2.44 -7.80 -10.89
N GLY A 76 2.15 -8.41 -9.74
CA GLY A 76 1.81 -7.69 -8.52
C GLY A 76 2.96 -6.80 -8.02
N GLY A 77 4.18 -7.35 -7.99
CA GLY A 77 5.37 -6.60 -7.61
C GLY A 77 5.68 -5.43 -8.55
N ALA A 78 5.54 -5.63 -9.86
CA ALA A 78 5.70 -4.57 -10.86
C ALA A 78 4.66 -3.46 -10.68
N LEU A 79 3.38 -3.82 -10.50
CA LEU A 79 2.31 -2.84 -10.29
C LEU A 79 2.54 -2.04 -9.01
N TRP A 80 2.94 -2.71 -7.93
CA TRP A 80 3.21 -2.06 -6.65
C TRP A 80 4.41 -1.12 -6.72
N THR A 81 5.52 -1.57 -7.31
CA THR A 81 6.73 -0.74 -7.47
C THR A 81 6.51 0.46 -8.38
N LEU A 82 5.73 0.30 -9.45
CA LEU A 82 5.30 1.42 -10.31
C LEU A 82 4.47 2.43 -9.53
N GLY A 83 3.46 1.98 -8.77
CA GLY A 83 2.63 2.85 -7.95
C GLY A 83 3.41 3.58 -6.87
N ALA A 84 4.29 2.87 -6.14
CA ALA A 84 5.15 3.45 -5.12
C ALA A 84 6.10 4.51 -5.72
N THR A 85 6.70 4.22 -6.88
CA THR A 85 7.58 5.18 -7.57
C THR A 85 6.80 6.42 -8.02
N ALA A 86 5.59 6.24 -8.59
CA ALA A 86 4.73 7.35 -8.98
C ALA A 86 4.36 8.24 -7.78
N ALA A 87 4.08 7.64 -6.62
CA ALA A 87 3.81 8.36 -5.39
C ALA A 87 5.02 9.18 -4.92
N MET A 88 6.23 8.61 -5.00
CA MET A 88 7.47 9.32 -4.64
C MET A 88 7.78 10.47 -5.61
N VAL A 89 7.57 10.26 -6.91
CA VAL A 89 7.71 11.32 -7.93
C VAL A 89 6.71 12.46 -7.67
N ALA A 90 5.46 12.14 -7.36
CA ALA A 90 4.44 13.13 -7.04
C ALA A 90 4.79 13.91 -5.75
N ALA A 91 5.35 13.23 -4.74
CA ALA A 91 5.79 13.86 -3.50
C ALA A 91 7.04 14.75 -3.65
N ALA A 92 7.89 14.47 -4.63
CA ALA A 92 9.09 15.25 -4.94
C ALA A 92 8.84 16.36 -5.98
N ALA A 93 7.60 16.53 -6.44
CA ALA A 93 7.27 17.52 -7.46
C ALA A 93 7.43 18.96 -6.93
N PRO A 94 7.59 19.96 -7.81
CA PRO A 94 7.59 21.36 -7.39
C PRO A 94 6.25 21.74 -6.73
N PRO A 95 6.23 22.70 -5.78
CA PRO A 95 5.00 23.12 -5.11
C PRO A 95 3.86 23.53 -6.04
N ALA A 96 4.18 24.10 -7.20
CA ALA A 96 3.20 24.48 -8.22
C ALA A 96 2.48 23.29 -8.88
N ALA A 97 3.06 22.09 -8.82
CA ALA A 97 2.50 20.85 -9.34
C ALA A 97 1.88 19.96 -8.25
N HIS A 98 1.96 20.36 -6.98
CA HIS A 98 1.33 19.63 -5.89
C HIS A 98 -0.19 19.67 -6.01
N LEU A 99 -0.81 18.52 -5.75
CA LEU A 99 -2.25 18.42 -5.64
C LEU A 99 -2.72 19.19 -4.40
N ASP A 100 -3.91 19.77 -4.48
CA ASP A 100 -4.59 20.28 -3.30
C ASP A 100 -4.71 19.19 -2.22
N VAL A 101 -4.61 19.59 -0.95
CA VAL A 101 -4.62 18.67 0.20
C VAL A 101 -5.85 17.77 0.20
N SER A 102 -7.01 18.32 -0.19
CA SER A 102 -8.27 17.58 -0.28
C SER A 102 -8.18 16.49 -1.36
N LEU A 103 -7.74 16.86 -2.56
CA LEU A 103 -7.63 15.94 -3.68
C LEU A 103 -6.55 14.87 -3.44
N GLY A 104 -5.41 15.26 -2.88
CA GLY A 104 -4.33 14.34 -2.52
C GLY A 104 -4.78 13.29 -1.51
N TYR A 105 -5.55 13.69 -0.50
CA TYR A 105 -6.06 12.75 0.51
C TYR A 105 -7.09 11.77 -0.05
N VAL A 106 -8.05 12.24 -0.86
CA VAL A 106 -9.01 11.36 -1.55
C VAL A 106 -8.30 10.33 -2.42
N LEU A 107 -7.33 10.76 -3.22
CA LEU A 107 -6.57 9.86 -4.09
C LEU A 107 -5.77 8.84 -3.29
N ASN A 108 -5.13 9.26 -2.19
CA ASN A 108 -4.34 8.36 -1.35
C ASN A 108 -5.20 7.31 -0.64
N GLN A 109 -6.43 7.64 -0.24
CA GLN A 109 -7.31 6.69 0.46
C GLN A 109 -8.22 5.90 -0.50
N GLY A 110 -8.36 6.36 -1.74
CA GLY A 110 -9.25 5.77 -2.74
C GLY A 110 -8.96 4.30 -3.04
N PHE A 111 -7.69 3.86 -2.96
CA PHE A 111 -7.33 2.46 -3.19
C PHE A 111 -8.08 1.50 -2.24
N ALA A 112 -8.28 1.89 -0.97
CA ALA A 112 -8.93 1.04 0.01
C ALA A 112 -10.42 0.85 -0.32
N VAL A 113 -11.08 1.90 -0.82
CA VAL A 113 -12.47 1.83 -1.31
C VAL A 113 -12.55 0.92 -2.54
N ILE A 114 -11.66 1.12 -3.52
CA ILE A 114 -11.61 0.29 -4.74
C ILE A 114 -11.38 -1.18 -4.39
N ALA A 115 -10.42 -1.47 -3.50
CA ALA A 115 -10.12 -2.83 -3.07
C ALA A 115 -11.31 -3.49 -2.37
N ALA A 116 -11.98 -2.79 -1.46
CA ALA A 116 -13.17 -3.29 -0.78
C ALA A 116 -14.31 -3.58 -1.77
N LEU A 117 -14.57 -2.66 -2.71
CA LEU A 117 -15.59 -2.86 -3.74
C LEU A 117 -15.23 -4.03 -4.66
N TRP A 118 -13.96 -4.19 -5.03
CA TRP A 118 -13.50 -5.30 -5.86
C TRP A 118 -13.71 -6.65 -5.17
N GLY A 119 -13.36 -6.77 -3.88
CA GLY A 119 -13.59 -7.98 -3.09
C GLY A 119 -15.08 -8.35 -3.01
N VAL A 120 -15.94 -7.37 -2.77
CA VAL A 120 -17.39 -7.59 -2.68
C VAL A 120 -18.03 -7.90 -4.04
N LEU A 121 -17.65 -7.19 -5.11
CA LEU A 121 -18.33 -7.27 -6.40
C LEU A 121 -17.71 -8.30 -7.35
N ALA A 122 -16.39 -8.29 -7.50
CA ALA A 122 -15.68 -9.14 -8.46
C ALA A 122 -15.39 -10.53 -7.89
N TRP A 123 -14.81 -10.59 -6.68
CA TRP A 123 -14.52 -11.86 -6.01
C TRP A 123 -15.72 -12.43 -5.26
N ARG A 124 -16.73 -11.60 -4.99
CA ARG A 124 -17.96 -12.01 -4.27
C ARG A 124 -17.61 -12.67 -2.94
N GLU A 125 -16.65 -12.12 -2.21
CA GLU A 125 -16.13 -12.68 -0.95
C GLU A 125 -17.22 -12.87 0.12
N LEU A 126 -18.29 -12.08 0.05
CA LEU A 126 -19.45 -12.17 0.96
C LEU A 126 -20.55 -13.12 0.45
N HIS A 127 -20.27 -13.92 -0.59
CA HIS A 127 -21.22 -14.90 -1.09
C HIS A 127 -21.38 -16.04 -0.08
N GLY A 128 -22.62 -16.30 0.34
CA GLY A 128 -22.92 -17.27 1.40
C GLY A 128 -22.79 -16.76 2.84
N SER A 129 -22.39 -15.49 3.04
CA SER A 129 -22.35 -14.89 4.37
C SER A 129 -23.74 -14.43 4.84
N ASP A 130 -23.92 -14.37 6.16
CA ASP A 130 -25.15 -13.85 6.79
C ASP A 130 -25.43 -12.39 6.44
N LEU A 131 -26.72 -12.01 6.49
CA LEU A 131 -27.19 -10.66 6.23
C LEU A 131 -26.51 -9.63 7.15
N LYS A 132 -26.28 -9.98 8.42
CA LYS A 132 -25.59 -9.13 9.40
C LYS A 132 -24.18 -8.76 8.93
N VAL A 133 -23.42 -9.72 8.40
CA VAL A 133 -22.06 -9.50 7.90
C VAL A 133 -22.06 -8.55 6.71
N LYS A 134 -22.99 -8.76 5.76
CA LYS A 134 -23.15 -7.88 4.60
C LYS A 134 -23.50 -6.45 5.02
N LEU A 135 -24.40 -6.30 5.98
CA LEU A 135 -24.76 -4.98 6.52
C LEU A 135 -23.57 -4.30 7.20
N MET A 136 -22.80 -5.03 8.02
CA MET A 136 -21.60 -4.50 8.66
C MET A 136 -20.56 -4.05 7.63
N ALA A 137 -20.35 -4.81 6.55
CA ALA A 137 -19.43 -4.43 5.48
C ALA A 137 -19.89 -3.14 4.76
N VAL A 138 -21.19 -3.00 4.49
CA VAL A 138 -21.76 -1.78 3.89
C VAL A 138 -21.59 -0.58 4.83
N VAL A 139 -21.93 -0.74 6.11
CA VAL A 139 -21.78 0.33 7.11
C VAL A 139 -20.31 0.74 7.26
N MET A 140 -19.39 -0.22 7.32
CA MET A 140 -17.94 0.04 7.34
C MET A 140 -17.52 0.88 6.15
N LEU A 141 -17.96 0.52 4.94
CA LEU A 141 -17.59 1.25 3.72
C LEU A 141 -18.17 2.67 3.71
N ILE A 142 -19.43 2.85 4.15
CA ILE A 142 -20.06 4.17 4.27
C ILE A 142 -19.30 5.04 5.28
N LEU A 143 -18.99 4.52 6.46
CA LEU A 143 -18.26 5.26 7.49
C LEU A 143 -16.84 5.62 7.03
N PHE A 144 -16.18 4.71 6.33
CA PHE A 144 -14.84 4.95 5.79
C PHE A 144 -14.84 6.04 4.71
N ILE A 145 -15.76 5.96 3.74
CA ILE A 145 -15.94 7.01 2.72
C ILE A 145 -16.31 8.34 3.38
N GLY A 146 -17.21 8.32 4.36
CA GLY A 146 -17.57 9.50 5.14
C GLY A 146 -16.36 10.13 5.83
N GLY A 147 -15.50 9.32 6.44
CA GLY A 147 -14.24 9.77 7.04
C GLY A 147 -13.29 10.39 6.02
N ILE A 148 -13.18 9.80 4.82
CA ILE A 148 -12.39 10.37 3.73
C ILE A 148 -12.93 11.75 3.35
N VAL A 149 -14.23 11.88 3.14
CA VAL A 149 -14.88 13.14 2.77
C VAL A 149 -14.66 14.20 3.86
N LEU A 150 -14.88 13.87 5.12
CA LEU A 150 -14.72 14.81 6.24
C LEU A 150 -13.29 15.35 6.33
N ILE A 151 -12.27 14.49 6.25
CA ILE A 151 -10.86 14.91 6.30
C ILE A 151 -10.50 15.74 5.06
N SER A 152 -11.00 15.33 3.90
CA SER A 152 -10.74 16.06 2.64
C SER A 152 -11.36 17.45 2.66
N LEU A 153 -12.51 17.65 3.29
CA LEU A 153 -13.16 18.97 3.38
C LEU A 153 -12.56 19.87 4.47
N ALA A 154 -11.82 19.32 5.44
CA ALA A 154 -11.28 20.08 6.57
C ALA A 154 -10.49 21.35 6.18
N PRO A 155 -9.60 21.34 5.16
CA PRO A 155 -8.86 22.53 4.75
C PRO A 155 -9.75 23.69 4.28
N LEU A 156 -10.94 23.41 3.73
CA LEU A 156 -11.89 24.44 3.27
C LEU A 156 -12.51 25.22 4.43
N TYR A 157 -12.65 24.58 5.59
CA TYR A 157 -13.20 25.22 6.79
C TYR A 157 -12.13 25.91 7.62
N VAL A 158 -10.91 25.36 7.66
CA VAL A 158 -9.77 25.99 8.36
C VAL A 158 -9.30 27.27 7.67
N ARG A 159 -9.36 27.36 6.34
CA ARG A 159 -8.99 28.57 5.59
C ARG A 159 -9.97 29.75 5.70
N ARG A 160 -11.14 29.55 6.35
CA ARG A 160 -12.20 30.55 6.47
C ARG A 160 -12.28 31.26 7.83
N GLY A 161 -11.40 30.93 8.78
CA GLY A 161 -11.24 31.61 10.07
C GLY A 161 -9.89 32.29 10.16
#